data_AF-A0A7W0ZMF4-F1
#
_entry.id   AF-A0A7W0ZMF4-F1
#
_cell.length_a   1.000
_cell.length_b   1.000
_cell.length_c   1.000
_cell.angle_alpha   90.00
_cell.angle_beta   90.00
_cell.angle_gamma   90.00
#
_symmetry.space_group_name_H-M   'P 1'
#
loop_
_entity.id
_entity.type
_entity.pdbx_description
1 polymer ?
#
loop_
_entity_poly.entity_id
_entity_poly.type
_entity_poly.pdbx_seq_one_letter_code
_entity_poly.pdbx_strand_id
1 'polypeptide(L)'
;LANSDERRILSYLRRSGDEEFLIAINFSNQSFTGFVEAAGGATFVDVTPELAAPPPAAQRPAKGRTNALPALTLGGHGFRIFRRRIS
;
A
#
# COMPACT_ATOMS: atom_id res chain seq x y z
N LEU A 1 6.48 12.02 1.61
CA LEU A 1 5.54 10.98 1.15
C LEU A 1 4.17 11.49 1.52
N ALA A 2 3.33 11.82 0.54
CA ALA A 2 2.02 12.42 0.80
C ALA A 2 0.94 11.34 0.63
N ASN A 3 -0.16 11.47 1.36
CA ASN A 3 -1.32 10.61 1.18
C ASN A 3 -2.62 11.40 1.35
N SER A 4 -3.72 10.89 0.81
CA SER A 4 -4.98 11.63 0.75
C SER A 4 -5.75 11.74 2.08
N ASP A 5 -5.31 11.07 3.15
CA ASP A 5 -5.95 11.15 4.49
C ASP A 5 -4.95 10.83 5.62
N GLU A 6 -4.11 11.82 5.92
CA GLU A 6 -3.01 11.68 6.89
C GLU A 6 -3.47 11.44 8.33
N ARG A 7 -4.78 11.57 8.63
CA ARG A 7 -5.33 11.36 9.98
C ARG A 7 -5.44 9.89 10.35
N ARG A 8 -5.55 9.00 9.35
CA ARG A 8 -5.71 7.55 9.56
C ARG A 8 -4.80 6.70 8.71
N ILE A 9 -4.16 7.26 7.69
CA ILE A 9 -3.23 6.53 6.84
C ILE A 9 -1.81 6.91 7.21
N LEU A 10 -1.08 5.93 7.74
CA LEU A 10 0.37 6.01 7.84
C LEU A 10 0.96 5.46 6.55
N SER A 11 1.87 6.21 5.96
CA SER A 11 2.69 5.71 4.88
C SER A 11 4.14 6.08 5.10
N TYR A 12 5.06 5.20 4.72
CA TYR A 12 6.49 5.47 4.79
C TYR A 12 7.28 4.63 3.77
N LEU A 13 8.50 5.07 3.47
CA LEU A 13 9.45 4.35 2.64
C LEU A 13 10.54 3.72 3.52
N ARG A 14 10.91 2.48 3.21
CA ARG A 14 12.03 1.76 3.85
C ARG A 14 12.96 1.23 2.79
N ARG A 15 14.24 1.64 2.83
CA ARG A 15 15.29 1.22 1.90
C ARG A 15 16.17 0.14 2.51
N SER A 16 16.52 -0.90 1.76
CA SER A 16 17.48 -1.95 2.14
C SER A 16 18.27 -2.39 0.92
N GLY A 17 19.59 -2.23 0.93
CA GLY A 17 20.42 -2.63 -0.22
C GLY A 17 19.90 -2.00 -1.51
N ASP A 18 19.58 -2.84 -2.49
CA ASP A 18 19.04 -2.46 -3.79
C ASP A 18 17.50 -2.48 -3.85
N GLU A 19 16.83 -2.45 -2.71
CA GLU A 19 15.37 -2.45 -2.62
C GLU A 19 14.81 -1.25 -1.83
N GLU A 20 13.66 -0.75 -2.29
CA GLU A 20 12.84 0.21 -1.56
C GLU A 20 11.42 -0.33 -1.41
N PHE A 21 10.89 -0.21 -0.20
CA PHE A 21 9.55 -0.63 0.16
C PHE A 21 8.70 0.60 0.47
N LEU A 22 7.50 0.65 -0.10
CA LEU A 22 6.43 1.56 0.29
C LEU A 22 5.44 0.80 1.16
N ILE A 23 5.27 1.26 2.39
CA ILE A 23 4.35 0.68 3.36
C ILE A 23 3.19 1.65 3.54
N ALA A 24 1.96 1.14 3.48
CA ALA A 24 0.74 1.90 3.76
C ALA A 24 -0.15 1.13 4.75
N ILE A 25 -0.55 1.76 5.84
CA ILE A 25 -1.32 1.16 6.94
C ILE A 25 -2.50 2.07 7.27
N ASN A 26 -3.70 1.49 7.36
CA ASN A 26 -4.88 2.16 7.83
C ASN A 26 -5.05 1.94 9.35
N PHE A 27 -5.01 2.99 10.15
CA PHE A 27 -5.23 2.94 11.60
C PHE A 27 -6.69 3.09 12.00
N SER A 28 -7.60 3.26 11.03
CA SER A 28 -9.04 3.29 11.27
C SER A 28 -9.67 1.92 11.07
N ASN A 29 -10.80 1.68 11.73
CA ASN A 29 -11.68 0.55 11.46
C ASN A 29 -12.54 0.75 10.20
N GLN A 30 -12.56 1.96 9.63
CA GLN A 30 -13.26 2.28 8.40
C GLN A 30 -12.38 2.01 7.19
N SER A 31 -12.97 1.47 6.12
CA SER A 31 -12.29 1.31 4.84
C SER A 31 -11.79 2.65 4.29
N PHE A 32 -10.69 2.59 3.56
CA PHE A 32 -10.06 3.72 2.90
C PHE A 32 -9.86 3.40 1.41
N THR A 33 -10.20 4.35 0.56
CA THR A 33 -9.86 4.35 -0.86
C THR A 33 -9.27 5.71 -1.19
N GLY A 34 -8.05 5.74 -1.68
CA GLY A 34 -7.34 6.99 -1.94
C GLY A 34 -5.98 6.74 -2.57
N PHE A 35 -5.07 7.70 -2.40
CA PHE A 35 -3.76 7.67 -3.04
C PHE A 35 -2.64 7.83 -2.01
N VAL A 36 -1.52 7.15 -2.26
CA VAL A 36 -0.24 7.41 -1.61
C VAL A 36 0.77 7.77 -2.69
N GLU A 37 1.35 8.96 -2.57
CA GLU A 37 2.27 9.52 -3.57
C GLU A 37 3.72 9.29 -3.15
N ALA A 38 4.40 8.40 -3.87
CA ALA A 38 5.86 8.25 -3.81
C ALA A 38 6.51 9.17 -4.86
N ALA A 39 7.58 9.87 -4.47
CA ALA A 39 8.24 10.84 -5.33
C ALA A 39 8.77 10.21 -6.64
N GLY A 40 8.69 10.97 -7.74
CA GLY A 40 9.35 10.64 -9.00
C GLY A 40 8.65 9.62 -9.90
N GLY A 41 7.34 9.38 -9.73
CA GLY A 41 6.58 8.45 -10.58
C GLY A 41 7.08 7.01 -10.49
N ALA A 42 7.73 6.67 -9.38
CA ALA A 42 8.34 5.37 -9.17
C ALA A 42 7.30 4.25 -9.24
N THR A 43 7.63 3.22 -10.00
CA THR A 43 6.79 2.03 -10.13
C THR A 43 7.10 1.05 -9.02
N PHE A 44 6.08 0.59 -8.30
CA PHE A 44 6.20 -0.46 -7.29
C PHE A 44 5.34 -1.69 -7.64
N VAL A 45 5.73 -2.84 -7.12
CA VAL A 45 5.03 -4.11 -7.21
C VAL A 45 4.42 -4.44 -5.85
N ASP A 46 3.14 -4.79 -5.80
CA ASP A 46 2.50 -5.27 -4.56
C ASP A 46 3.09 -6.63 -4.17
N VAL A 47 3.61 -6.70 -2.94
CA VAL A 47 4.20 -7.90 -2.33
C VAL A 47 3.55 -8.19 -0.97
N THR A 48 2.34 -7.66 -0.74
CA THR A 48 1.60 -7.88 0.50
C THR A 48 1.34 -9.38 0.67
N PRO A 49 1.80 -10.00 1.77
CA PRO A 49 1.57 -11.42 1.99
C PRO A 49 0.07 -11.70 2.16
N GLU A 50 -0.40 -12.83 1.65
CA GLU A 50 -1.73 -13.34 1.96
C GLU A 50 -1.76 -13.76 3.43
N LEU A 51 -2.21 -12.85 4.30
CA LEU A 51 -2.54 -13.21 5.68
C LEU A 51 -3.82 -14.05 5.64
N ALA A 52 -3.80 -15.25 6.23
CA ALA A 52 -4.99 -16.08 6.37
C ALA A 52 -6.14 -15.24 6.97
N ALA A 53 -7.23 -15.11 6.23
CA ALA A 53 -8.32 -14.20 6.57
C ALA A 53 -9.09 -14.69 7.82
N PRO A 54 -9.58 -13.79 8.71
CA PRO A 54 -10.80 -14.06 9.45
C PRO A 54 -11.99 -14.19 8.47
N PRO A 55 -13.06 -14.93 8.80
CA PRO A 55 -14.16 -15.22 7.87
C PRO A 55 -14.85 -13.94 7.36
N PRO A 56 -15.43 -13.97 6.14
CA PRO A 56 -15.29 -12.86 5.19
C PRO A 56 -16.35 -11.76 5.31
N ALA A 57 -15.92 -10.51 5.03
CA ALA A 57 -16.62 -9.66 4.07
C ALA A 57 -15.71 -9.50 2.86
N ALA A 58 -16.15 -10.01 1.71
CA ALA A 58 -15.36 -10.32 0.52
C ALA A 58 -14.44 -9.17 0.03
N GLN A 59 -13.15 -9.46 -0.14
CA GLN A 59 -12.27 -8.68 -1.02
C GLN A 59 -11.45 -9.63 -1.90
N ARG A 60 -11.64 -9.48 -3.22
CA ARG A 60 -11.04 -10.28 -4.28
C ARG A 60 -9.60 -9.77 -4.53
N PRO A 61 -8.61 -10.64 -4.81
CA PRO A 61 -7.21 -10.22 -4.95
C PRO A 61 -7.04 -9.28 -6.16
N ALA A 62 -6.37 -8.15 -5.94
CA ALA A 62 -6.02 -7.22 -7.00
C ALA A 62 -4.75 -7.72 -7.72
N LYS A 63 -4.93 -8.30 -8.90
CA LYS A 63 -3.84 -8.66 -9.82
C LYS A 63 -3.10 -7.40 -10.28
N GLY A 64 -1.77 -7.48 -10.31
CA GLY A 64 -0.82 -6.37 -10.47
C GLY A 64 -1.25 -5.24 -11.39
N ARG A 65 -1.32 -4.02 -10.82
CA ARG A 65 -1.48 -2.78 -11.57
C ARG A 65 -0.28 -1.88 -11.33
N THR A 66 0.46 -1.67 -12.41
CA THR A 66 1.61 -0.77 -12.51
C THR A 66 1.09 0.65 -12.72
N ASN A 67 0.96 1.45 -11.65
CA ASN A 67 0.58 2.87 -11.77
C ASN A 67 1.60 3.76 -11.08
N ALA A 68 1.93 4.88 -11.73
CA ALA A 68 2.79 5.94 -11.21
C ALA A 68 2.24 6.64 -9.95
N LEU A 69 0.97 6.38 -9.64
CA LEU A 69 0.27 6.72 -8.39
C LEU A 69 -0.62 5.51 -8.03
N PRO A 70 -0.26 4.66 -7.05
CA PRO A 70 -1.14 3.55 -6.69
C PRO A 70 -2.37 4.12 -5.99
N ALA A 71 -3.46 4.25 -6.73
CA ALA A 71 -4.80 4.24 -6.13
C ALA A 71 -4.89 2.95 -5.30
N LEU A 72 -5.05 3.08 -4.00
CA LEU A 72 -5.01 1.97 -3.07
C LEU A 72 -6.30 1.90 -2.27
N THR A 73 -6.73 0.67 -2.02
CA THR A 73 -7.87 0.37 -1.15
C THR A 73 -7.37 -0.44 0.03
N LEU A 74 -7.68 0.03 1.23
CA LEU A 74 -7.40 -0.65 2.49
C LEU A 74 -8.73 -0.91 3.20
N GLY A 75 -8.91 -2.13 3.69
CA GLY A 75 -9.92 -2.40 4.72
C GLY A 75 -9.60 -1.66 6.02
N GLY A 76 -10.53 -1.72 6.97
CA GLY A 76 -10.24 -1.29 8.34
C GLY A 76 -9.05 -2.08 8.92
N HIS A 77 -8.09 -1.38 9.52
CA HIS A 77 -6.83 -1.96 10.01
C HIS A 77 -6.00 -2.70 8.94
N GLY A 78 -6.33 -2.51 7.66
CA GLY A 78 -5.64 -3.13 6.54
C GLY A 78 -4.32 -2.44 6.21
N PHE A 79 -3.44 -3.18 5.54
CA PHE A 79 -2.17 -2.64 5.04
C PHE A 79 -1.85 -3.17 3.64
N ARG A 80 -0.92 -2.48 2.98
CA ARG A 80 -0.27 -2.90 1.74
C ARG A 80 1.23 -2.66 1.82
N ILE A 81 1.98 -3.57 1.21
CA ILE A 81 3.43 -3.54 1.08
C ILE A 81 3.74 -3.56 -0.40
N PHE A 82 4.38 -2.51 -0.89
CA PHE A 82 4.85 -2.45 -2.25
C PHE A 82 6.38 -2.42 -2.27
N ARG A 83 7.01 -3.06 -3.26
CA ARG A 83 8.45 -3.15 -3.43
C ARG A 83 8.86 -2.64 -4.80
N ARG A 84 10.00 -1.94 -4.87
CA ARG A 84 10.73 -1.70 -6.11
C ARG A 84 12.22 -1.96 -5.91
N ARG A 85 12.92 -2.23 -7.01
CA ARG A 85 14.38 -2.21 -7.05
C ARG A 85 14.86 -0.76 -7.17
N ILE A 86 15.92 -0.42 -6.47
CA ILE A 86 16.64 0.84 -6.55
C ILE A 86 18.08 0.52 -6.96
N SER A 87 18.53 1.07 -8.09
CA SER A 87 19.90 0.92 -8.56
C SER A 87 20.85 1.87 -7.86
#